data_AF-A0A1F7YKK3-F1
#
_entry.id   AF-A0A1F7YKK3-F1
#
_cell.length_a   1.000
_cell.length_b   1.000
_cell.length_c   1.000
_cell.angle_alpha   90.00
_cell.angle_beta   90.00
_cell.angle_gamma   90.00
#
_symmetry.space_group_name_H-M   'P 1'
#
loop_
_entity.id
_entity.type
_entity.pdbx_description
1 polymer ?
#
loop_
_entity_poly.entity_id
_entity_poly.type
_entity_poly.pdbx_seq_one_letter_code
_entity_poly.pdbx_strand_id
1 'polypeptide(L)' 'MDGVQKLLIIVVVTLTILLSFAGIQVILIMLDLRRGIKRLNSILEDALLGGGLIRPEKLTGIIEMFKRGKKVKERGTQ' A
#
# COMPACT_ATOMS: atom_id res chain seq x y z
N MET A 1 -41.10 -25.79 -25.49
CA MET A 1 -39.96 -24.86 -25.34
C MET A 1 -38.73 -25.57 -25.86
N ASP A 2 -38.06 -24.95 -26.83
CA ASP A 2 -36.89 -25.51 -27.51
C ASP A 2 -35.75 -25.81 -26.52
N GLY A 3 -34.99 -26.88 -26.73
CA GLY A 3 -33.94 -27.32 -25.80
C GLY A 3 -32.84 -26.26 -25.61
N VAL A 4 -32.51 -25.56 -26.69
CA VAL A 4 -31.54 -24.45 -26.71
C VAL A 4 -32.03 -23.28 -25.86
N GLN A 5 -33.32 -22.95 -25.92
CA GLN A 5 -33.89 -21.84 -25.17
C GLN A 5 -33.86 -22.10 -23.66
N LYS A 6 -34.17 -23.33 -23.23
CA LYS A 6 -34.05 -23.72 -21.81
C LYS A 6 -32.61 -23.62 -21.31
N LEU A 7 -31.64 -24.09 -22.11
CA LEU A 7 -30.23 -24.03 -21.76
C LEU A 7 -29.74 -22.58 -21.62
N LEU A 8 -30.09 -21.72 -22.57
CA LEU A 8 -29.73 -20.29 -22.51
C LEU A 8 -30.29 -19.60 -21.27
N ILE A 9 -31.54 -19.88 -20.90
CA ILE A 9 -32.15 -19.30 -19.69
C ILE A 9 -31.35 -19.70 -18.44
N ILE A 10 -30.99 -20.98 -18.32
CA ILE A 10 -30.21 -21.47 -17.17
C ILE A 10 -28.85 -20.78 -17.11
N VAL A 11 -28.14 -20.69 -18.23
CA VAL A 11 -26.81 -20.06 -18.30
C VAL A 11 -26.88 -18.58 -17.93
N VAL A 12 -27.85 -17.85 -18.49
CA VAL A 12 -28.01 -16.42 -18.20
C VAL A 12 -28.32 -16.21 -16.73
N VAL A 13 -29.28 -16.94 -16.16
CA VAL A 13 -29.63 -16.83 -14.74
C VAL A 13 -28.42 -17.13 -13.85
N THR A 14 -27.67 -18.19 -14.18
CA THR A 14 -26.46 -18.57 -13.44
C THR A 14 -25.41 -17.47 -13.50
N LEU A 15 -25.12 -16.95 -14.70
CA LEU A 15 -24.17 -15.86 -14.90
C LEU A 15 -24.61 -14.58 -14.18
N THR A 16 -25.89 -14.23 -14.20
CA THR A 16 -26.43 -13.08 -13.49
C THR A 16 -26.23 -13.21 -11.99
N ILE A 17 -26.56 -14.37 -11.41
CA ILE A 17 -26.37 -14.63 -9.97
C ILE A 17 -24.89 -14.51 -9.61
N LEU A 18 -24.01 -15.17 -10.36
CA LEU A 18 -22.56 -15.11 -10.14
C LEU A 18 -22.04 -13.68 -10.23
N LEU A 19 -22.48 -12.92 -11.24
CA LEU A 19 -22.07 -11.54 -11.44
C LEU A 19 -22.58 -10.64 -10.31
N SER A 20 -23.80 -10.85 -9.82
CA SER A 20 -24.34 -10.12 -8.65
C SER A 20 -23.49 -10.35 -7.40
N PHE A 21 -23.11 -11.60 -7.11
CA PHE A 21 -22.22 -11.91 -5.99
C PHE A 21 -20.84 -11.28 -6.15
N ALA A 22 -20.24 -11.35 -7.35
CA ALA A 22 -18.95 -10.71 -7.62
C ALA A 22 -19.02 -9.18 -7.42
N GLY A 23 -20.11 -8.54 -7.86
CA GLY A 23 -20.33 -7.10 -7.65
C GLY A 23 -20.33 -6.72 -6.16
N ILE A 24 -21.05 -7.49 -5.33
CA ILE A 24 -21.05 -7.30 -3.87
C ILE A 24 -19.65 -7.51 -3.29
N GLN A 25 -18.93 -8.56 -3.72
CA GLN A 25 -17.58 -8.85 -3.25
C GLN A 25 -16.61 -7.69 -3.53
N VAL A 26 -16.66 -7.11 -4.72
CA VAL A 26 -15.78 -5.98 -5.07
C VAL A 26 -16.05 -4.77 -4.18
N ILE A 27 -17.31 -4.48 -3.86
CA ILE A 27 -17.67 -3.38 -2.94
C ILE A 27 -17.09 -3.63 -1.55
N LEU A 28 -17.23 -4.86 -1.03
CA LEU A 28 -16.68 -5.24 0.28
C LEU A 28 -15.15 -5.11 0.30
N ILE A 29 -14.47 -5.62 -0.72
CA ILE A 29 -13.00 -5.50 -0.87
C ILE A 29 -12.59 -4.02 -0.88
N MET A 30 -13.33 -3.17 -1.60
CA MET A 30 -13.02 -1.74 -1.68
C MET A 30 -13.18 -1.03 -0.34
N LEU A 31 -14.17 -1.41 0.46
CA LEU A 31 -14.37 -0.90 1.83
C LEU A 31 -13.22 -1.32 2.75
N ASP A 32 -12.78 -2.57 2.68
CA ASP A 32 -11.66 -3.06 3.49
C ASP A 32 -10.34 -2.45 3.05
N LEU A 33 -10.12 -2.25 1.75
CA LEU A 33 -8.96 -1.56 1.22
C LEU A 33 -8.89 -0.11 1.74
N ARG A 34 -10.02 0.62 1.73
CA ARG A 34 -10.10 1.98 2.31
C ARG A 34 -9.71 1.99 3.79
N ARG A 35 -10.13 0.99 4.57
CA ARG A 35 -9.73 0.85 5.98
C ARG A 35 -8.24 0.55 6.12
N GLY A 36 -7.71 -0.32 5.26
CA GLY A 36 -6.28 -0.65 5.21
C GLY A 36 -5.41 0.58 4.94
N ILE A 37 -5.77 1.39 3.95
CA ILE A 37 -5.06 2.63 3.60
C ILE A 37 -5.01 3.59 4.80
N LYS A 38 -6.13 3.76 5.53
CA LYS A 38 -6.15 4.64 6.72
C LYS A 38 -5.17 4.18 7.80
N ARG A 39 -5.08 2.86 8.04
CA ARG A 39 -4.12 2.29 9.00
C ARG A 39 -2.68 2.43 8.52
N LEU A 40 -2.43 2.26 7.23
CA LEU A 40 -1.10 2.49 6.66
C LEU A 40 -0.69 3.96 6.79
N ASN A 41 -1.62 4.89 6.59
CA ASN A 41 -1.35 6.31 6.77
C ASN A 41 -0.97 6.64 8.23
N SER A 42 -1.69 6.10 9.22
CA SER A 42 -1.34 6.32 10.62
C SER A 42 0.00 5.68 10.99
N ILE A 43 0.32 4.49 10.48
CA ILE A 43 1.63 3.85 10.71
C ILE A 43 2.75 4.66 10.06
N LEU A 44 2.53 5.18 8.85
CA LEU A 44 3.50 6.02 8.15
C LEU A 44 3.75 7.33 8.91
N GLU A 45 2.68 7.96 9.39
CA GLU A 45 2.75 9.18 10.19
C GLU A 45 3.46 8.94 11.53
N ASP A 46 3.15 7.84 12.23
CA ASP A 46 3.83 7.44 13.46
C ASP A 46 5.31 7.11 13.22
N ALA A 47 5.66 6.47 12.10
CA ALA A 47 7.06 6.17 11.75
C ALA A 47 7.85 7.42 11.34
N LEU A 48 7.23 8.37 10.63
CA LEU A 48 7.87 9.63 10.25
C LEU A 48 8.00 10.61 11.43
N LEU A 49 6.90 10.85 12.15
CA LEU A 49 6.77 11.91 13.16
C LEU A 49 7.03 11.40 14.58
N GLY A 50 6.53 10.21 14.93
CA GLY A 50 6.67 9.61 16.27
C GLY A 50 7.96 8.81 16.48
N GLY A 51 8.47 8.16 15.42
CA GLY A 51 9.67 7.32 15.44
C GLY A 51 11.00 8.08 15.30
N GLY A 52 10.95 9.41 15.08
CA GLY A 52 12.13 10.27 15.03
C GLY A 52 13.00 10.10 13.78
N LEU A 53 12.49 9.48 12.70
CA LEU A 53 13.20 9.34 11.43
C LEU A 53 13.35 10.68 10.70
N ILE A 54 12.35 11.58 10.83
CA ILE A 54 12.45 12.99 10.41
C ILE A 54 12.58 13.88 11.65
N ARG A 55 13.57 13.62 12.50
CA ARG A 55 14.10 14.68 13.35
C ARG A 55 15.19 15.42 12.58
N PRO A 56 15.05 16.73 12.34
CA PRO A 56 16.12 17.51 11.72
C PRO A 56 17.45 17.34 12.49
N GLU A 57 17.41 17.11 13.81
CA GLU A 57 18.60 16.82 14.61
C GLU A 57 19.34 15.52 14.20
N LYS A 58 18.63 14.42 13.91
CA LYS A 58 19.26 13.14 13.52
C LYS A 58 19.67 13.11 12.05
N LEU A 59 18.87 13.73 11.18
CA LEU A 59 19.21 13.88 9.76
C LEU A 59 20.44 14.77 9.57
N THR A 60 20.59 15.84 10.36
CA THR A 60 21.78 16.70 10.34
C THR A 60 23.04 15.92 10.72
N GLY A 61 22.98 15.07 11.75
CA GLY A 61 24.13 14.24 12.16
C GLY A 61 24.57 13.21 11.12
N ILE A 62 23.63 12.62 10.37
CA ILE A 62 23.95 11.67 9.28
C ILE A 62 24.55 12.42 8.09
N ILE A 63 24.00 13.59 7.73
CA ILE A 63 24.54 14.45 6.67
C ILE A 63 25.96 14.92 7.06
N GLU A 64 26.19 15.28 8.32
CA GLU A 64 27.49 15.73 8.80
C GLU A 64 28.53 14.59 8.84
N MET A 65 28.13 13.38 9.24
CA MET A 65 29.00 12.19 9.13
C MET A 65 29.34 11.84 7.68
N PHE A 66 28.39 11.94 6.76
CA PHE A 66 28.63 11.70 5.34
C PHE A 66 29.59 12.75 4.73
N LYS A 67 29.46 14.01 5.18
CA LYS A 67 30.35 15.11 4.76
C LYS A 67 31.75 15.00 5.39
N ARG A 68 31.87 14.49 6.62
CA ARG A 68 33.16 14.22 7.29
C ARG A 68 33.88 13.00 6.73
N GLY A 69 33.18 11.96 6.28
CA GLY A 69 33.77 10.79 5.64
C GLY A 69 34.62 11.10 4.39
N LYS A 70 34.37 12.23 3.71
CA LYS A 70 35.22 12.73 2.61
C LYS A 70 36.47 13.50 3.06
N LYS A 71 36.49 14.10 4.25
CA LYS A 71 37.62 14.95 4.72
C LYS A 71 38.65 14.23 5.59
N VAL A 72 38.37 13.02 6.07
CA VAL A 72 39.26 12.27 6.98
C VAL A 72 40.42 11.56 6.25
N LYS A 73 40.41 11.48 4.91
CA LYS A 73 41.48 10.83 4.13
C LYS A 73 42.74 11.68 3.88
N GLU A 74 42.76 12.98 4.20
CA GLU A 74 43.86 13.88 3.80
C GLU A 74 44.70 14.48 4.95
N ARG A 75 44.53 14.01 6.20
CA ARG A 75 45.35 14.51 7.34
C ARG A 75 45.92 13.38 8.20
N GLY A 76 46.68 12.48 7.58
CA GLY A 76 47.26 11.33 8.26
C GLY A 76 48.59 10.85 7.69
N THR A 77 49.41 11.73 7.11
CA THR A 77 50.79 11.42 6.73
C THR A 77 51.70 12.57 7.15
N GLN A 78 52.15 12.51 8.40
CA GLN A 78 53.51 12.91 8.78
C GLN A 78 54.30 11.63 9.00
#